data_AF-A0A9X6M348-F1
#
_entry.id   AF-A0A9X6M348-F1
#
_cell.length_a   1.000
_cell.length_b   1.000
_cell.length_c   1.000
_cell.angle_alpha   90.00
_cell.angle_beta   90.00
_cell.angle_gamma   90.00
#
_symmetry.space_group_name_H-M   'P 1'
#
loop_
_entity.id
_entity.type
_entity.pdbx_description
1 polymer ?
#
loop_
_entity_poly.entity_id
_entity_poly.type
_entity_poly.pdbx_seq_one_letter_code
_entity_poly.pdbx_strand_id
1 'polypeptide(L)'
;MTKNIDDIDTGAYKPKRKNPLLDAANEPATGGKQNESNKEKYATIRIYPDDHKLLKDLAYHEERKMVEIVNDSVNYYNEFYQLAKNLGISTDGAIKMALDQLKNK
;
A
#
# COMPACT_ATOMS: atom_id res chain seq x y z
N MET A 1 -15.13 -14.62 59.39
CA MET A 1 -15.06 -15.39 58.13
C MET A 1 -14.80 -14.41 57.00
N THR A 2 -13.55 -14.31 56.57
CA THR A 2 -13.12 -13.50 55.43
C THR A 2 -13.62 -14.19 54.17
N LYS A 3 -14.54 -13.55 53.44
CA LYS A 3 -14.97 -14.03 52.12
C LYS A 3 -13.79 -13.89 51.17
N ASN A 4 -13.36 -14.98 50.54
CA ASN A 4 -12.32 -14.94 49.52
C ASN A 4 -12.84 -14.12 48.33
N ILE A 5 -11.99 -13.30 47.74
CA ILE A 5 -12.34 -12.44 46.58
C ILE A 5 -12.84 -13.30 45.40
N ASP A 6 -12.40 -14.56 45.35
CA ASP A 6 -12.76 -15.54 44.33
C ASP A 6 -14.21 -16.06 44.44
N ASP A 7 -14.91 -15.83 45.58
CA ASP A 7 -16.31 -16.24 45.77
C ASP A 7 -17.32 -15.15 45.33
N ILE A 8 -16.85 -14.04 44.74
CA ILE A 8 -17.72 -12.99 44.21
C ILE A 8 -18.24 -13.43 42.84
N ASP A 9 -19.54 -13.71 42.73
CA ASP A 9 -20.19 -13.97 41.44
C ASP A 9 -20.17 -12.71 40.56
N THR A 10 -19.17 -12.65 39.68
CA THR A 10 -18.97 -11.57 38.71
C THR A 10 -19.72 -11.81 37.40
N GLY A 11 -20.55 -12.86 37.30
CA GLY A 11 -21.31 -13.20 36.10
C GLY A 11 -22.20 -12.06 35.59
N ALA A 12 -22.78 -11.28 36.51
CA ALA A 12 -23.60 -10.11 36.20
C ALA A 12 -22.79 -8.89 35.71
N TYR A 13 -21.48 -8.86 35.92
CA TYR A 13 -20.59 -7.74 35.57
C TYR A 13 -19.70 -8.02 34.36
N LYS A 14 -19.86 -9.19 33.72
CA LYS A 14 -19.16 -9.48 32.46
C LYS A 14 -19.60 -8.46 31.41
N PRO A 15 -18.66 -7.69 30.81
CA PRO A 15 -19.02 -6.70 29.83
C PRO A 15 -19.58 -7.41 28.59
N LYS A 16 -20.83 -7.12 28.22
CA LYS A 16 -21.41 -7.51 26.94
C LYS A 16 -20.76 -6.68 25.83
N ARG A 17 -19.49 -6.97 25.50
CA ARG A 17 -18.80 -6.41 24.35
C ARG A 17 -19.40 -7.05 23.10
N LYS A 18 -20.54 -6.55 22.62
CA LYS A 18 -20.92 -6.74 21.23
C LYS A 18 -19.94 -5.92 20.40
N ASN A 19 -18.99 -6.59 19.75
CA ASN A 19 -18.15 -5.96 18.75
C ASN A 19 -18.90 -6.05 17.41
N PRO A 20 -19.39 -4.94 16.84
CA PRO A 20 -20.17 -4.98 15.59
C PRO A 20 -19.38 -5.58 14.42
N LEU A 21 -18.05 -5.67 14.54
CA LEU A 21 -17.14 -6.21 13.54
C LEU A 21 -17.00 -7.74 13.57
N LEU A 22 -17.40 -8.42 14.66
CA LEU A 22 -17.26 -9.88 14.79
C LEU A 22 -18.60 -10.62 14.62
N ASP A 23 -19.74 -9.97 14.90
CA ASP A 23 -21.06 -10.57 14.70
C ASP A 23 -21.45 -10.65 13.21
N ALA A 24 -20.73 -9.95 12.32
CA ALA A 24 -20.83 -10.12 10.86
C ALA A 24 -20.13 -11.41 10.35
N ALA A 25 -19.36 -12.11 11.19
CA ALA A 25 -18.63 -13.32 10.80
C ALA A 25 -19.47 -14.61 10.89
N ASN A 26 -20.74 -14.54 11.31
CA ASN A 26 -21.65 -15.67 11.38
C ASN A 26 -22.95 -15.43 10.58
N GLU A 27 -22.87 -14.75 9.44
CA GLU A 27 -23.85 -15.01 8.38
C GLU A 27 -23.47 -16.28 7.63
N PRO A 28 -24.43 -17.19 7.34
CA PRO A 28 -24.14 -18.38 6.56
C PRO A 28 -23.56 -17.96 5.21
N ALA A 29 -22.53 -18.68 4.76
CA ALA A 29 -21.96 -18.57 3.43
C ALA A 29 -22.99 -18.96 2.36
N THR A 30 -24.00 -18.12 2.13
CA THR A 30 -24.83 -18.15 0.95
C THR A 30 -24.07 -17.41 -0.13
N GLY A 31 -23.68 -18.16 -1.16
CA GLY A 31 -23.06 -17.64 -2.38
C GLY A 31 -23.86 -16.49 -2.97
N GLY A 32 -23.47 -15.28 -2.60
CA GLY A 32 -23.81 -14.04 -3.28
C GLY A 32 -22.57 -13.62 -4.04
N LYS A 33 -22.63 -13.72 -5.36
CA LYS A 33 -21.63 -13.24 -6.31
C LYS A 33 -21.23 -11.80 -5.97
N GLN A 34 -20.20 -11.61 -5.17
CA GLN A 34 -19.63 -10.29 -4.91
C GLN A 34 -18.85 -9.89 -6.16
N ASN A 35 -19.52 -9.17 -7.06
CA ASN A 35 -18.94 -8.30 -8.09
C ASN A 35 -17.53 -8.72 -8.57
N GLU A 36 -17.45 -9.86 -9.26
CA GLU A 36 -16.22 -10.30 -9.95
C GLU A 36 -15.94 -9.48 -11.23
N SER A 37 -16.77 -8.49 -11.54
CA SER A 37 -16.53 -7.55 -12.63
C SER A 37 -15.64 -6.41 -12.11
N ASN A 38 -14.33 -6.50 -12.41
CA ASN A 38 -13.33 -5.43 -12.29
C ASN A 38 -12.64 -5.22 -10.93
N LYS A 39 -12.26 -6.28 -10.21
CA LYS A 39 -11.11 -6.16 -9.29
C LYS A 39 -9.86 -5.96 -10.14
N GLU A 40 -9.38 -4.73 -10.25
CA GLU A 40 -8.04 -4.44 -10.75
C GLU A 40 -7.05 -5.35 -10.02
N LYS A 41 -6.29 -6.13 -10.79
CA LYS A 41 -5.34 -7.10 -10.24
C LYS A 41 -4.11 -6.34 -9.76
N TYR A 42 -4.13 -5.89 -8.51
CA TYR A 42 -2.96 -5.28 -7.89
C TYR A 42 -1.92 -6.34 -7.52
N ALA A 43 -0.66 -6.08 -7.85
CA ALA A 43 0.48 -6.85 -7.36
C ALA A 43 1.11 -6.12 -6.16
N THR A 44 1.52 -6.87 -5.13
CA THR A 44 2.26 -6.31 -4.00
C THR A 44 3.76 -6.42 -4.29
N ILE A 45 4.49 -5.31 -4.15
CA ILE A 45 5.95 -5.27 -4.23
C ILE A 45 6.55 -4.90 -2.88
N ARG A 46 7.76 -5.37 -2.60
CA ARG A 46 8.52 -4.96 -1.41
C ARG A 46 9.31 -3.69 -1.74
N ILE A 47 9.28 -2.73 -0.84
CA ILE A 47 10.04 -1.46 -0.91
C ILE A 47 10.88 -1.38 0.36
N TYR A 48 12.13 -0.95 0.26
CA TYR A 48 12.99 -0.77 1.43
C TYR A 48 12.48 0.39 2.30
N PRO A 49 12.72 0.37 3.62
CA PRO A 49 12.20 1.40 4.53
C PRO A 49 12.64 2.83 4.16
N ASP A 50 13.89 3.00 3.72
CA ASP A 50 14.42 4.31 3.33
C ASP A 50 13.77 4.84 2.05
N ASP A 51 13.60 3.98 1.03
CA ASP A 51 12.91 4.33 -0.21
C ASP A 51 11.42 4.65 0.04
N HIS A 52 10.77 3.89 0.93
CA HIS A 52 9.39 4.16 1.32
C HIS A 52 9.25 5.52 2.02
N LYS A 53 10.21 5.88 2.87
CA LYS A 53 10.24 7.21 3.52
C LYS A 53 10.41 8.31 2.48
N LEU A 54 11.36 8.17 1.56
CA LEU A 54 11.58 9.12 0.47
C LEU A 54 10.33 9.29 -0.39
N LEU A 55 9.68 8.18 -0.77
CA LEU A 55 8.45 8.20 -1.57
C LEU A 55 7.31 8.92 -0.84
N LYS A 56 7.21 8.74 0.48
CA LYS A 56 6.21 9.44 1.31
C LYS A 56 6.48 10.96 1.34
N ASP A 57 7.74 11.36 1.47
CA ASP A 57 8.12 12.78 1.50
C ASP A 57 7.83 13.44 0.14
N LEU A 58 8.18 12.78 -0.97
CA LEU A 58 7.84 13.25 -2.33
C LEU A 58 6.33 13.37 -2.55
N ALA A 59 5.57 12.34 -2.16
CA ALA A 59 4.11 12.34 -2.25
C ALA A 59 3.48 13.51 -1.47
N TYR A 60 4.03 13.83 -0.30
CA TYR A 60 3.58 14.98 0.50
C TYR A 60 3.87 16.31 -0.20
N HIS A 61 5.08 16.47 -0.76
CA HIS A 61 5.48 17.72 -1.42
C HIS A 61 4.75 17.97 -2.75
N GLU A 62 4.42 16.93 -3.49
CA GLU A 62 3.70 17.04 -4.76
C GLU A 62 2.17 17.01 -4.61
N GLU A 63 1.64 16.80 -3.39
CA GLU A 63 0.21 16.59 -3.13
C GLU A 63 -0.39 15.40 -3.91
N ARG A 64 0.40 14.33 -4.08
CA ARG A 64 0.05 13.14 -4.88
C ARG A 64 0.02 11.88 -4.05
N LYS A 65 -0.62 10.82 -4.55
CA LYS A 65 -0.55 9.51 -3.89
C LYS A 65 0.76 8.83 -4.24
N MET A 66 1.37 8.14 -3.27
CA MET A 66 2.59 7.34 -3.49
C MET A 66 2.43 6.34 -4.66
N VAL A 67 1.25 5.73 -4.81
CA VAL A 67 0.95 4.78 -5.89
C VAL A 67 1.00 5.45 -7.27
N GLU A 68 0.57 6.70 -7.39
CA GLU A 68 0.61 7.44 -8.65
C GLU A 68 2.05 7.73 -9.05
N ILE A 69 2.89 8.17 -8.11
CA ILE A 69 4.33 8.41 -8.34
C ILE A 69 5.02 7.12 -8.79
N VAL A 70 4.74 5.99 -8.13
CA VAL A 70 5.34 4.70 -8.50
C VAL A 70 4.86 4.25 -9.89
N ASN A 71 3.58 4.40 -10.19
CA ASN A 71 3.03 4.02 -11.50
C ASN A 71 3.69 4.83 -12.63
N ASP A 72 3.82 6.14 -12.45
CA ASP A 72 4.49 7.02 -13.42
C ASP A 72 5.98 6.68 -13.55
N SER A 73 6.64 6.37 -12.45
CA SER A 73 8.07 5.98 -12.45
C SER A 73 8.34 4.74 -13.32
N VAL A 74 7.42 3.77 -13.31
CA VAL A 74 7.52 2.58 -14.19
C VAL A 74 7.37 2.97 -15.66
N ASN A 75 6.42 3.85 -15.97
CA ASN A 75 6.21 4.34 -17.34
C ASN A 75 7.42 5.12 -17.84
N TYR A 76 7.96 6.04 -17.03
CA TYR A 76 9.17 6.79 -17.37
C TYR A 76 10.37 5.88 -17.60
N TYR A 77 10.55 4.86 -16.75
CA TYR A 77 11.64 3.90 -16.95
C TYR A 77 11.51 3.15 -18.29
N ASN A 78 10.29 2.77 -18.68
CA ASN A 78 10.04 2.16 -19.98
C ASN A 78 10.33 3.12 -21.14
N GLU A 79 9.96 4.39 -21.04
CA GLU A 79 10.29 5.40 -22.06
C GLU A 79 11.82 5.56 -22.21
N PHE A 80 12.54 5.71 -21.10
CA PHE A 80 14.00 5.75 -21.13
C PHE A 80 14.60 4.47 -21.72
N TYR A 81 14.03 3.30 -21.45
CA TYR A 81 14.48 2.05 -22.03
C TYR A 81 14.33 2.03 -23.55
N GLN A 82 13.20 2.50 -24.10
CA GLN A 82 13.02 2.60 -25.56
C GLN A 82 13.96 3.61 -26.19
N LEU A 83 14.13 4.78 -25.56
CA LEU A 83 15.06 5.82 -26.03
C LEU A 83 16.51 5.31 -26.02
N ALA A 84 16.93 4.66 -24.93
CA ALA A 84 18.26 4.08 -24.79
C ALA A 84 18.53 3.01 -25.86
N LYS A 85 17.54 2.15 -26.15
CA LYS A 85 17.62 1.14 -27.22
C LYS A 85 17.86 1.79 -28.58
N ASN A 86 17.16 2.88 -28.90
CA ASN A 86 17.31 3.59 -30.16
C ASN A 86 18.68 4.29 -30.29
N LEU A 87 19.22 4.76 -29.17
CA LEU A 87 20.52 5.43 -29.09
C LEU A 87 21.71 4.46 -28.95
N GLY A 88 21.45 3.17 -28.74
CA GLY A 88 22.50 2.16 -28.53
C GLY A 88 23.24 2.31 -27.19
N ILE A 89 22.59 2.89 -26.18
CA ILE A 89 23.15 3.10 -24.83
C ILE A 89 22.34 2.33 -23.77
N SER A 90 22.84 2.28 -22.54
CA SER A 90 22.08 1.74 -21.41
C SER A 90 20.98 2.71 -20.97
N THR A 91 19.89 2.17 -20.40
CA THR A 91 18.81 2.98 -19.82
C THR A 91 19.33 3.94 -18.76
N ASP A 92 20.24 3.48 -17.90
CA ASP A 92 20.90 4.32 -16.90
C ASP A 92 21.71 5.46 -17.54
N GLY A 93 22.40 5.20 -18.66
CA GLY A 93 23.07 6.23 -19.44
C GLY A 93 22.10 7.30 -19.96
N ALA A 94 20.95 6.87 -20.51
CA ALA A 94 19.92 7.79 -20.99
C ALA A 94 19.32 8.64 -19.86
N ILE A 95 19.05 8.03 -18.69
CA ILE A 95 18.54 8.75 -17.51
C ILE A 95 19.58 9.77 -17.03
N LYS A 96 20.85 9.39 -16.91
CA LYS A 96 21.94 10.30 -16.50
C LYS A 96 22.07 11.49 -17.45
N MET A 97 22.04 11.25 -18.76
CA MET A 97 22.08 12.32 -19.75
C MET A 97 20.92 13.30 -19.59
N ALA A 98 19.71 12.81 -19.34
CA ALA A 98 18.55 13.68 -19.09
C ALA A 98 18.70 14.49 -17.79
N LEU A 99 19.19 13.87 -16.72
CA LEU A 99 19.45 14.56 -15.45
C LEU A 99 20.54 15.64 -15.60
N ASP A 100 21.59 15.36 -16.34
CA ASP A 100 22.67 16.32 -16.59
C ASP A 100 22.18 17.52 -17.40
N GLN A 101 21.29 17.31 -18.37
CA GLN A 101 20.65 18.40 -19.11
C GLN A 101 19.76 19.29 -18.23
N LEU A 102 19.07 18.72 -17.24
CA LEU A 102 18.24 19.48 -16.30
C LEU A 102 19.08 20.28 -15.30
N LYS A 103 20.25 19.77 -14.87
CA LYS A 103 21.17 20.47 -13.96
C LYS A 103 21.91 21.63 -14.63
N ASN A 104 22.10 21.54 -15.94
CA ASN A 104 22.80 22.56 -16.74
C ASN A 104 21.85 23.64 -17.30
N LYS A 105 20.56 23.61 -16.92
CA LYS A 105 19.61 24.70 -17.14
C LYS A 105 19.59 25.62 -15.93
#